data_AF-A0A962HVY4-F1
#
_entry.id   AF-A0A962HVY4-F1
#
_cell.length_a   1.000
_cell.length_b   1.000
_cell.length_c   1.000
_cell.angle_alpha   90.00
_cell.angle_beta   90.00
_cell.angle_gamma   90.00
#
_symmetry.space_group_name_H-M   'P 1'
#
loop_
_entity.id
_entity.type
_entity.pdbx_description
1 polymer ?
#
loop_
_entity_poly.entity_id
_entity_poly.type
_entity_poly.pdbx_seq_one_letter_code
_entity_poly.pdbx_strand_id
1 'polypeptide(L)' 'MCGIVGIVGTSAVNQRIYDALTVLQHRGQDAAGIATSTEGELFVRKSAGLVRDVFEQNDMQSL' A
#
# COMPACT_ATOMS: atom_id res chain seq x y z
N MET A 1 14.92 4.30 -8.08
CA MET A 1 15.13 4.00 -6.64
C MET A 1 13.81 3.46 -6.10
N CYS A 2 13.77 2.82 -4.93
CA CYS A 2 12.53 2.27 -4.35
C CYS A 2 12.41 2.70 -2.88
N GLY A 3 11.17 2.82 -2.39
CA GLY A 3 10.84 2.97 -0.97
C GLY A 3 10.06 1.77 -0.47
N ILE A 4 10.29 1.35 0.77
CA ILE A 4 9.57 0.25 1.42
C ILE A 4 9.07 0.68 2.79
N VAL A 5 7.91 0.17 3.20
CA VAL A 5 7.34 0.34 4.54
C VAL A 5 6.63 -0.95 4.92
N GLY A 6 6.69 -1.31 6.20
CA GLY A 6 5.96 -2.44 6.77
C GLY A 6 5.37 -2.06 8.11
N ILE A 7 4.15 -2.48 8.38
CA ILE A 7 3.43 -2.22 9.63
C ILE A 7 2.84 -3.53 10.13
N VAL A 8 3.16 -3.89 11.37
CA VAL A 8 2.50 -4.97 12.12
C VAL A 8 1.59 -4.31 13.15
N GLY A 9 0.32 -4.69 13.19
CA GLY A 9 -0.67 -4.09 14.07
C GLY A 9 -1.77 -5.06 14.47
N THR A 10 -2.52 -4.69 15.50
CA THR A 10 -3.72 -5.40 15.97
C THR A 10 -5.01 -4.87 15.35
N SER A 11 -4.89 -4.00 14.35
CA SER A 11 -5.98 -3.32 13.64
C SER A 11 -5.55 -3.07 12.19
N ALA A 12 -6.51 -2.75 11.31
CA ALA A 12 -6.25 -2.49 9.89
C ALA A 12 -5.10 -1.49 9.66
N VAL A 13 -4.17 -1.85 8.77
CA VAL A 13 -2.94 -1.10 8.48
C VAL A 13 -2.87 -0.53 7.07
N ASN A 14 -3.80 -0.92 6.19
CA ASN A 14 -3.87 -0.50 4.78
C ASN A 14 -3.73 1.03 4.60
N GLN A 15 -4.50 1.85 5.31
CA GLN A 15 -4.44 3.31 5.24
C GLN A 15 -3.10 3.87 5.73
N ARG A 16 -2.58 3.33 6.83
CA ARG A 16 -1.28 3.77 7.38
C ARG A 16 -0.12 3.45 6.44
N ILE A 17 -0.20 2.33 5.72
CA ILE A 17 0.77 1.99 4.67
C ILE A 17 0.64 2.97 3.49
N TYR A 18 -0.59 3.26 3.02
CA TYR A 18 -0.84 4.25 1.96
C TYR A 18 -0.26 5.63 2.30
N ASP A 19 -0.51 6.12 3.51
CA ASP A 19 0.01 7.42 3.97
C ASP A 19 1.54 7.43 4.00
N ALA A 20 2.16 6.36 4.51
CA ALA A 20 3.61 6.22 4.54
C ALA A 20 4.24 6.14 3.13
N LEU A 21 3.62 5.40 2.21
CA LEU A 21 4.05 5.34 0.82
C LEU A 21 3.95 6.70 0.13
N THR A 22 2.93 7.51 0.46
CA THR A 22 2.77 8.87 -0.07
C THR A 22 3.94 9.77 0.36
N VAL A 23 4.41 9.65 1.60
CA VAL A 23 5.61 10.37 2.08
C VAL A 23 6.89 9.84 1.41
N LEU A 24 6.98 8.52 1.18
CA LEU A 24 8.12 7.87 0.52
C LEU A 24 8.11 7.99 -1.01
N GLN A 25 7.08 8.60 -1.60
CA GLN A 25 6.85 8.67 -3.04
C GLN A 25 8.06 9.24 -3.80
N HIS A 26 8.79 10.19 -3.22
CA HIS A 26 10.03 10.74 -3.78
C HIS A 26 11.12 9.69 -4.08
N ARG A 27 11.02 8.47 -3.50
CA ARG A 27 11.95 7.37 -3.76
C ARG A 27 11.61 6.54 -4.98
N GLY A 28 10.40 6.60 -5.52
CA GLY A 28 9.99 5.85 -6.72
C GLY A 28 8.57 6.23 -7.16
N GLN A 29 8.38 6.43 -8.47
CA GLN A 29 7.14 6.97 -9.05
C GLN A 29 6.52 6.06 -10.13
N ASP A 30 7.27 5.04 -10.57
CA ASP A 30 6.88 4.21 -11.71
C ASP A 30 5.79 3.20 -11.35
N ALA A 31 5.71 2.80 -10.07
CA ALA A 31 4.73 1.84 -9.56
C ALA A 31 4.57 1.93 -8.04
N ALA A 32 3.45 1.42 -7.53
CA ALA A 32 3.20 1.22 -6.11
C ALA A 32 2.51 -0.13 -5.84
N GLY A 33 2.63 -0.63 -4.60
CA GLY A 33 1.98 -1.86 -4.18
C GLY A 33 1.80 -1.96 -2.67
N ILE A 34 0.67 -2.51 -2.23
CA ILE A 34 0.36 -2.86 -0.85
C ILE A 34 -0.01 -4.33 -0.81
N ALA A 35 0.54 -5.05 0.17
CA ALA A 35 0.13 -6.39 0.54
C ALA A 35 -0.22 -6.40 2.03
N THR A 36 -1.40 -6.90 2.37
CA THR A 36 -1.88 -7.07 3.75
C THR A 36 -2.14 -8.54 4.01
N SER A 37 -2.06 -8.95 5.28
CA SER A 37 -2.42 -10.29 5.69
C SER A 37 -3.32 -10.26 6.91
N THR A 38 -4.43 -10.99 6.80
CA THR A 38 -5.44 -11.12 7.85
C THR A 38 -5.87 -12.59 7.86
N GLU A 39 -5.88 -13.21 9.05
CA GLU A 39 -6.33 -14.61 9.24
C GLU A 39 -5.61 -15.65 8.35
N GLY A 40 -4.35 -15.37 7.96
CA GLY A 40 -3.56 -16.26 7.11
C GLY A 40 -3.84 -16.10 5.61
N GLU A 41 -4.78 -15.24 5.22
CA GLU A 41 -4.99 -14.84 3.85
C GLU A 41 -4.12 -13.62 3.50
N LEU A 42 -3.81 -13.47 2.21
CA LEU A 42 -3.00 -12.38 1.68
C LEU A 42 -3.81 -11.61 0.63
N PHE A 43 -3.93 -10.30 0.83
CA PHE A 43 -4.58 -9.39 -0.11
C PHE A 43 -3.52 -8.49 -0.72
N VAL A 44 -3.54 -8.35 -2.04
CA VAL A 44 -2.49 -7.62 -2.78
C VAL A 44 -3.11 -6.72 -3.83
N ARG A 45 -2.73 -5.44 -3.77
CA ARG A 45 -3.00 -4.47 -4.83
C ARG A 45 -1.69 -3.84 -5.28
N LYS A 46 -1.43 -3.86 -6.59
CA LYS A 46 -0.29 -3.18 -7.20
C LYS A 46 -0.60 -2.76 -8.63
N SER A 47 -0.02 -1.65 -9.07
CA SER A 47 -0.07 -1.18 -10.45
C SER A 47 1.10 -0.23 -10.73
N ALA A 48 1.28 0.10 -12.01
CA ALA A 48 2.11 1.22 -12.41
C ALA A 48 1.44 2.55 -12.00
N GLY A 49 2.26 3.57 -11.71
CA GLY A 49 1.81 4.92 -11.36
C GLY A 49 2.08 5.34 -9.92
N LEU A 50 1.61 6.53 -9.59
CA LEU A 50 1.75 7.14 -8.26
C LEU A 50 0.86 6.41 -7.25
N VAL A 51 1.21 6.46 -5.96
CA VAL A 51 0.44 5.84 -4.86
C VAL A 51 -1.04 6.20 -4.94
N ARG A 52 -1.37 7.49 -5.13
CA ARG A 52 -2.78 7.95 -5.23
C ARG A 52 -3.54 7.41 -6.45
N ASP A 53 -2.82 7.09 -7.53
CA ASP A 53 -3.41 6.61 -8.79
C ASP A 53 -3.55 5.07 -8.77
N VAL A 54 -2.77 4.39 -7.92
CA VAL A 54 -2.77 2.93 -7.78
C VAL A 54 -3.83 2.43 -6.81
N PHE A 55 -4.18 3.21 -5.78
CA PHE A 55 -5.13 2.78 -4.74
C PHE A 55 -6.37 3.66 -4.71
N GLU A 56 -7.47 3.15 -5.28
CA GLU A 56 -8.79 3.78 -5.17
C GLU A 56 -9.52 3.32 -3.89
N GLN A 57 -10.63 3.97 -3.55
CA GLN A 57 -11.43 3.58 -2.37
C GLN A 57 -11.87 2.12 -2.40
N ASN A 58 -12.21 1.58 -3.57
CA ASN A 58 -12.63 0.19 -3.71
C ASN A 58 -11.46 -0.79 -3.49
N ASP A 59 -10.25 -0.43 -3.95
CA ASP A 59 -9.05 -1.22 -3.69
C ASP A 59 -8.77 -1.31 -2.19
N MET A 60 -8.86 -0.17 -1.50
CA MET A 60 -8.59 -0.06 -0.06
C MET A 60 -9.58 -0.86 0.80
N GLN A 61 -10.83 -1.06 0.34
CA GLN A 61 -11.81 -1.89 1.04
C GLN A 61 -11.49 -3.40 0.94
N SER A 62 -10.69 -3.79 -0.06
CA SER A 62 -10.27 -5.18 -0.27
C SER A 62 -8.90 -5.52 0.32
N LEU A 63 -8.26 -4.56 1.00
CA LEU A 63 -6.93 -4.66 1.63
C LEU A 63 -7.03 -4.68 3.16
#